data_AF-A0A7M3Z6Q4-F1
#
_entry.id   AF-A0A7M3Z6Q4-F1
#
_cell.length_a   1.000
_cell.length_b   1.000
_cell.length_c   1.000
_cell.angle_alpha   90.00
_cell.angle_beta   90.00
_cell.angle_gamma   90.00
#
_symmetry.space_group_name_H-M   'P 1'
#
loop_
_entity.id
_entity.type
_entity.pdbx_description
1 polymer ?
#
loop_
_entity_poly.entity_id
_entity_poly.type
_entity_poly.pdbx_seq_one_letter_code
_entity_poly.pdbx_strand_id
1 'polypeptide(L)' 'MGVALVTGGGRRIGAEICRSLATSGHSLIIHYNTSQSESEALANELRGSTQIATIQADLENQNEC' A
#
# COMPACT_ATOMS: atom_id res chain seq x y z
N MET A 1 8.26 -15.87 -3.46
CA MET A 1 7.49 -14.85 -2.70
C MET A 1 8.30 -13.57 -2.69
N GLY A 2 7.70 -12.41 -2.99
CA GLY A 2 8.43 -11.16 -3.24
C GLY A 2 7.79 -9.92 -2.61
N VAL A 3 8.24 -8.74 -3.01
CA VAL A 3 7.72 -7.44 -2.57
C VAL A 3 6.98 -6.77 -3.73
N ALA A 4 5.81 -6.19 -3.47
CA ALA A 4 5.07 -5.39 -4.45
C ALA A 4 4.83 -3.96 -3.95
N LEU A 5 5.00 -2.99 -4.83
CA LEU A 5 4.60 -1.59 -4.62
C LEU A 5 3.23 -1.37 -5.28
N VAL A 6 2.26 -0.87 -4.51
CA VAL A 6 0.93 -0.55 -5.01
C VAL A 6 0.66 0.94 -4.83
N THR A 7 0.53 1.66 -5.95
CA THR A 7 0.16 3.09 -5.94
C THR A 7 -1.33 3.30 -5.73
N GLY A 8 -1.71 4.25 -4.88
CA GLY A 8 -3.12 4.48 -4.55
C GLY A 8 -3.74 3.29 -3.79
N GLY A 9 -2.90 2.54 -3.05
CA GLY A 9 -3.26 1.24 -2.50
C GLY A 9 -4.20 1.31 -1.29
N GLY A 10 -4.42 2.48 -0.69
CA GLY A 10 -5.21 2.63 0.54
C GLY A 10 -6.73 2.54 0.38
N ARG A 11 -7.28 2.61 -0.84
CA ARG A 11 -8.75 2.66 -1.06
C ARG A 11 -9.19 1.90 -2.31
N ARG A 12 -10.50 1.58 -2.38
CA ARG A 12 -11.21 1.04 -3.56
C ARG A 12 -10.47 -0.18 -4.15
N ILE A 13 -10.17 -0.15 -5.45
CA ILE A 13 -9.49 -1.24 -6.17
C ILE A 13 -8.07 -1.44 -5.64
N GLY A 14 -7.37 -0.35 -5.29
CA GLY A 14 -6.01 -0.44 -4.73
C GLY A 14 -5.97 -1.26 -3.45
N ALA A 15 -6.98 -1.11 -2.58
CA ALA A 15 -7.08 -1.88 -1.35
C ALA A 15 -7.30 -3.38 -1.62
N GLU A 16 -8.16 -3.73 -2.58
CA GLU A 16 -8.39 -5.14 -2.97
C GLU A 16 -7.16 -5.79 -3.62
N ILE A 17 -6.38 -5.01 -4.39
CA ILE A 17 -5.10 -5.49 -4.92
C ILE A 17 -4.13 -5.80 -3.77
N CYS A 18 -3.99 -4.90 -2.80
CA CYS A 18 -3.15 -5.13 -1.61
C CYS A 18 -3.58 -6.40 -0.86
N ARG A 19 -4.88 -6.56 -0.58
CA ARG A 19 -5.43 -7.76 0.08
C ARG A 19 -5.05 -9.04 -0.68
N SER A 20 -5.29 -9.06 -2.00
CA SER A 20 -5.03 -10.23 -2.83
C SER A 20 -3.55 -10.61 -2.87
N LEU A 21 -2.66 -9.62 -2.97
CA LEU A 21 -1.22 -9.84 -2.97
C LEU A 21 -0.70 -10.31 -1.61
N ALA A 22 -1.21 -9.75 -0.51
CA ALA A 22 -0.88 -10.15 0.85
C ALA A 22 -1.35 -11.59 1.15
N THR A 23 -2.57 -11.96 0.76
CA THR A 23 -3.07 -13.35 0.85
C THR A 23 -2.23 -14.31 0.01
N SER A 24 -1.67 -13.85 -1.11
CA SER A 24 -0.73 -14.61 -1.93
C SER A 24 0.71 -14.64 -1.34
N GLY A 25 0.91 -14.06 -0.16
CA GLY A 25 2.16 -14.07 0.60
C GLY A 25 3.14 -12.93 0.31
N HIS A 26 2.81 -11.97 -0.56
CA HIS A 26 3.75 -10.88 -0.89
C HIS A 26 3.85 -9.87 0.25
N SER A 27 5.05 -9.33 0.49
CA SER A 27 5.22 -8.11 1.27
C SER A 27 4.82 -6.90 0.44
N LEU A 28 4.32 -5.84 1.08
CA LEU A 28 3.76 -4.70 0.36
C LEU A 28 4.35 -3.35 0.79
N ILE A 29 4.47 -2.47 -0.19
CA ILE A 29 4.58 -1.03 0.01
C ILE A 29 3.29 -0.40 -0.53
N ILE A 30 2.51 0.22 0.35
CA ILE A 30 1.24 0.87 0.01
C ILE A 30 1.51 2.36 -0.16
N HIS A 31 1.51 2.83 -1.40
CA HIS A 31 1.65 4.24 -1.71
C HIS A 31 0.30 4.97 -1.64
N TYR A 32 0.32 6.20 -1.11
CA TYR A 32 -0.81 7.11 -1.10
C TYR A 32 -0.37 8.57 -1.33
N ASN A 33 -1.28 9.39 -1.86
CA ASN A 33 -1.10 10.85 -1.87
C ASN A 33 -1.80 11.47 -0.65
N THR A 34 -3.14 11.51 -0.64
CA THR A 34 -3.93 12.16 0.42
C THR A 34 -4.65 11.20 1.37
N SER A 35 -4.60 9.89 1.10
CA SER A 35 -5.34 8.87 1.86
C SER A 35 -4.51 8.21 2.96
N GLN A 36 -3.88 9.01 3.83
CA GLN A 36 -2.99 8.50 4.88
C GLN A 36 -3.71 7.53 5.81
N SER A 37 -4.80 7.97 6.44
CA SER A 37 -5.51 7.20 7.46
C SER A 37 -6.03 5.87 6.92
N GLU A 38 -6.57 5.83 5.69
CA GLU A 38 -7.03 4.58 5.08
C GLU A 38 -5.88 3.65 4.71
N SER A 39 -4.75 4.21 4.27
CA SER A 39 -3.56 3.41 3.92
C SER A 39 -2.92 2.80 5.17
N GLU A 40 -2.87 3.54 6.26
CA GLU A 40 -2.39 3.04 7.56
C GLU A 40 -3.36 2.02 8.17
N ALA A 41 -4.68 2.23 8.06
CA ALA A 41 -5.68 1.27 8.50
C ALA A 41 -5.55 -0.06 7.75
N LEU A 42 -5.44 0.00 6.42
CA LEU A 42 -5.20 -1.19 5.60
C LEU A 42 -3.85 -1.86 5.93
N ALA A 43 -2.80 -1.07 6.17
CA ALA A 43 -1.51 -1.64 6.56
C ALA A 43 -1.59 -2.39 7.90
N ASN A 44 -2.28 -1.81 8.89
CA ASN A 44 -2.47 -2.46 10.19
C ASN A 44 -3.31 -3.74 10.06
N GLU A 45 -4.32 -3.75 9.20
CA GLU A 45 -5.10 -4.95 8.91
C GLU A 45 -4.24 -6.09 8.33
N LEU A 46 -3.29 -5.77 7.44
CA LEU A 46 -2.50 -6.77 6.71
C LEU A 46 -1.20 -7.21 7.41
N ARG A 47 -0.71 -6.46 8.40
CA ARG A 47 0.57 -6.72 9.13
C ARG A 47 0.64 -8.07 9.85
N GLY A 48 -0.47 -8.79 10.00
CA GLY A 48 -0.49 -10.15 10.55
C GLY A 48 -0.06 -11.26 9.58
N SER A 49 -0.12 -11.00 8.26
CA SER A 49 0.13 -12.03 7.24
C SER A 49 1.46 -11.86 6.51
N THR A 50 2.01 -10.65 6.47
CA THR A 50 3.21 -10.30 5.70
C THR A 50 3.79 -8.94 6.15
N GLN A 51 4.95 -8.55 5.62
CA GLN A 51 5.55 -7.25 5.90
C GLN A 51 4.83 -6.15 5.11
N ILE A 52 4.43 -5.07 5.77
CA ILE A 52 3.73 -3.95 5.15
C ILE A 52 4.36 -2.61 5.55
N ALA A 53 4.72 -1.81 4.55
CA ALA A 53 5.08 -0.41 4.70
C ALA A 53 4.07 0.50 3.99
N THR A 54 3.94 1.73 4.45
CA THR A 54 3.19 2.78 3.76
C THR A 54 4.15 3.90 3.35
N ILE A 55 3.89 4.54 2.21
CA ILE A 55 4.69 5.68 1.74
C ILE A 55 3.78 6.75 1.16
N GLN A 56 4.05 8.01 1.51
CA GLN A 56 3.35 9.16 0.94
C GLN A 56 4.19 9.76 -0.18
N ALA A 57 3.55 10.07 -1.31
CA ALA A 57 4.11 10.91 -2.36
C ALA A 57 2.98 11.52 -3.22
N ASP A 58 3.19 12.72 -3.75
CA ASP A 58 2.40 13.27 -4.83
C ASP A 58 3.06 12.93 -6.17
N LEU A 59 2.51 11.93 -6.86
CA LEU A 59 3.02 11.49 -8.16
C LEU A 59 2.80 12.50 -9.29
N GLU A 60 2.07 13.60 -9.06
CA GLU A 60 1.97 14.72 -10.01
C GLU A 60 3.17 15.68 -9.89
N ASN A 61 3.89 15.68 -8.76
CA ASN A 61 5.04 16.55 -8.52
C ASN A 61 6.37 15.87 -8.89
N GLN A 62 6.92 16.25 -10.05
CA GLN A 62 8.19 15.69 -10.56
C GLN A 62 9.43 16.05 -9.72
N ASN A 63 9.34 17.02 -8.81
CA ASN A 63 10.44 17.43 -7.94
C ASN A 63 10.37 16.76 -6.55
N GLU A 64 9.36 15.94 -6.30
CA GLU A 64 9.24 15.20 -5.06
C GLU A 64 10.04 13.89 -5.18
N CYS A 65 11.19 13.85 -4.49
CA CYS A 65 12.09 12.71 -4.36
C CYS A 65 12.67 12.69 -2.94
#